data_AF-A0A7Y5QGX0-F1
#
_entry.id   AF-A0A7Y5QGX0-F1
#
_cell.length_a   1.000
_cell.length_b   1.000
_cell.length_c   1.000
_cell.angle_alpha   90.00
_cell.angle_beta   90.00
_cell.angle_gamma   90.00
#
_symmetry.space_group_name_H-M   'P 1'
#
loop_
_entity.id
_entity.type
_entity.pdbx_description
1 polymer ?
#
loop_
_entity_poly.entity_id
_entity_poly.type
_entity_poly.pdbx_seq_one_letter_code
_entity_poly.pdbx_strand_id
1 'polypeptide(L)'
;MAEIAARCAACDGYGWIEQDAADDLMGTAQADAGSECAWCGGIGYVLQDERGVSRRIPTDQLAAHSEALERLELERLRQIGYSGEARKPWQQQIRLERGDRIARPPAHDDPPGAQ
;
A
#
# COMPACT_ATOMS: atom_id res chain seq x y z
N MET A 1 9.52 -20.58 16.52
CA MET A 1 9.76 -20.43 15.07
C MET A 1 9.48 -18.98 14.77
N ALA A 2 10.44 -18.26 14.18
CA ALA A 2 10.22 -16.86 13.87
C ALA A 2 9.42 -16.77 12.56
N GLU A 3 8.32 -16.02 12.59
CA GLU A 3 7.49 -15.77 11.41
C GLU A 3 7.53 -14.30 11.10
N ILE A 4 7.79 -13.97 9.84
CA ILE A 4 7.89 -12.58 9.40
C ILE A 4 6.68 -12.23 8.53
N ALA A 5 6.19 -11.00 8.67
CA ALA A 5 5.20 -10.48 7.74
C ALA A 5 5.87 -10.24 6.38
N ALA A 6 5.24 -10.72 5.32
CA ALA A 6 5.69 -10.58 3.94
C ALA A 6 4.53 -10.17 3.04
N ARG A 7 4.85 -9.51 1.91
CA ARG A 7 3.84 -9.07 0.94
C ARG A 7 3.11 -10.29 0.36
N CYS A 8 1.79 -10.22 0.29
CA CYS A 8 0.98 -11.27 -0.30
C CYS A 8 1.26 -11.34 -1.82
N ALA A 9 1.81 -12.47 -2.29
CA ALA A 9 2.11 -12.67 -3.71
C ALA A 9 0.84 -12.72 -4.59
N ALA A 10 -0.32 -13.07 -4.03
CA ALA A 10 -1.57 -13.22 -4.78
C ALA A 10 -2.24 -11.89 -5.14
N CYS A 11 -2.02 -10.83 -4.37
CA CYS A 11 -2.61 -9.50 -4.60
C CYS A 11 -1.56 -8.38 -4.55
N ASP A 12 -0.28 -8.73 -4.62
CA ASP A 12 0.86 -7.81 -4.54
C ASP A 12 0.81 -6.74 -3.43
N GLY A 13 0.28 -7.11 -2.26
CA GLY A 13 0.17 -6.17 -1.14
C GLY A 13 -1.11 -5.33 -1.10
N TYR A 14 -1.96 -5.39 -2.12
CA TYR A 14 -3.15 -4.52 -2.19
C TYR A 14 -4.29 -4.98 -1.29
N GLY A 15 -4.43 -6.29 -1.05
CA GLY A 15 -5.53 -6.86 -0.25
C GLY A 15 -6.83 -7.07 -1.04
N TRP A 16 -6.89 -6.60 -2.29
CA TRP A 16 -8.02 -6.79 -3.21
C TRP A 16 -7.48 -7.18 -4.59
N ILE A 17 -8.35 -7.75 -5.43
CA ILE A 17 -8.05 -8.15 -6.80
C ILE A 17 -9.09 -7.50 -7.71
N GLU A 18 -8.64 -6.88 -8.79
CA GLU A 18 -9.52 -6.32 -9.82
C GLU A 18 -10.25 -7.45 -10.57
N GLN A 19 -11.55 -7.27 -10.81
CA GLN A 19 -12.40 -8.33 -11.39
C GLN A 19 -11.99 -8.71 -12.82
N ASP A 20 -11.36 -7.81 -13.56
CA ASP A 20 -10.84 -8.04 -14.91
C ASP A 20 -9.77 -9.15 -14.93
N ALA A 21 -9.09 -9.41 -13.80
CA ALA A 21 -8.15 -10.51 -13.60
C ALA A 21 -8.77 -11.73 -12.89
N ALA A 22 -10.00 -11.63 -12.40
CA ALA A 22 -10.69 -12.68 -11.65
C ALA A 22 -11.49 -13.64 -12.55
N ASP A 23 -11.86 -13.20 -13.76
CA ASP A 23 -12.65 -13.99 -14.72
C ASP A 23 -11.89 -15.22 -15.27
N ASP A 24 -10.56 -15.24 -15.21
CA ASP A 24 -9.75 -16.38 -15.65
C ASP A 24 -9.62 -17.52 -14.61
N LEU A 25 -10.09 -17.33 -13.36
CA LEU A 25 -9.90 -18.33 -12.30
C LEU A 25 -11.18 -18.89 -11.69
N MET A 26 -12.27 -18.12 -11.59
CA MET A 26 -13.56 -18.64 -11.10
C MET A 26 -14.70 -17.74 -11.60
N GLY A 27 -15.33 -18.12 -12.72
CA GLY A 27 -16.44 -17.39 -13.29
C GLY A 27 -17.62 -17.25 -12.33
N THR A 28 -17.79 -16.06 -11.77
CA THR A 28 -19.05 -15.34 -11.52
C THR A 28 -18.69 -14.00 -10.86
N ALA A 29 -18.57 -12.92 -11.65
CA ALA A 29 -18.26 -11.58 -11.15
C ALA A 29 -19.41 -10.59 -11.46
N GLN A 30 -20.00 -9.99 -10.42
CA GLN A 30 -20.75 -8.73 -10.54
C GLN A 30 -19.73 -7.62 -10.76
N ALA A 31 -19.51 -7.23 -12.02
CA ALA A 31 -18.72 -6.08 -12.43
C ALA A 31 -19.09 -4.84 -11.60
N ASP A 32 -18.10 -4.24 -10.94
CA ASP A 32 -18.00 -2.81 -10.53
C ASP A 32 -17.31 -2.61 -9.16
N ALA A 33 -16.94 -3.69 -8.45
CA ALA A 33 -16.18 -3.62 -7.20
C ALA A 33 -15.15 -4.77 -7.13
N GLY A 34 -13.85 -4.43 -7.08
CA GLY A 34 -12.81 -5.45 -6.90
C GLY A 34 -13.07 -6.31 -5.66
N SER A 35 -12.75 -7.60 -5.74
CA SER A 35 -13.01 -8.56 -4.66
C SER A 35 -11.86 -8.58 -3.65
N GLU A 36 -12.18 -8.77 -2.37
CA GLU A 36 -11.18 -9.02 -1.33
C GLU A 36 -10.30 -10.23 -1.71
N CYS A 37 -8.98 -10.11 -1.55
CA CYS A 37 -8.07 -11.20 -1.84
C CYS A 37 -8.29 -12.35 -0.83
N ALA A 38 -8.88 -13.44 -1.31
CA ALA A 38 -9.18 -14.62 -0.50
C ALA A 38 -7.92 -15.35 0.03
N TRP A 39 -6.71 -15.08 -0.47
CA TRP A 39 -5.50 -15.68 0.11
C TRP A 39 -5.14 -15.02 1.45
N CYS A 40 -4.96 -13.70 1.45
CA CYS A 40 -4.61 -12.96 2.65
C CYS A 40 -5.82 -12.52 3.49
N GLY A 41 -7.06 -12.69 3.02
CA GLY A 41 -8.25 -12.20 3.71
C GLY A 41 -8.22 -10.68 3.82
N GLY A 42 -7.93 -9.99 2.71
CA GLY A 42 -8.01 -8.53 2.67
C GLY A 42 -6.80 -7.77 3.23
N ILE A 43 -5.88 -8.45 3.92
CA ILE A 43 -4.79 -7.78 4.67
C ILE A 43 -3.69 -7.22 3.75
N GLY A 44 -3.46 -7.83 2.57
CA GLY A 44 -2.32 -7.53 1.70
C GLY A 44 -1.01 -8.20 2.13
N TYR A 45 -0.95 -8.77 3.33
CA TYR A 45 0.26 -9.41 3.88
C TYR A 45 -0.03 -10.81 4.43
N VAL A 46 1.03 -11.63 4.51
CA VAL A 46 1.01 -13.02 4.99
C VAL A 46 2.16 -13.25 5.98
N LEU A 47 2.05 -14.24 6.85
CA LEU A 47 3.19 -14.72 7.62
C LEU A 47 3.98 -15.70 6.77
N GLN A 48 5.30 -15.55 6.74
CA GLN A 48 6.21 -16.48 6.09
C GLN A 48 7.12 -17.14 7.13
N ASP A 49 7.22 -18.46 7.07
CA ASP A 49 8.13 -19.23 7.91
C ASP A 49 9.57 -19.26 7.33
N GLU A 50 10.50 -19.85 8.07
CA GLU A 50 11.91 -19.98 7.68
C GLU A 50 12.14 -20.81 6.41
N ARG A 51 11.14 -21.58 5.97
CA ARG A 51 11.16 -22.38 4.74
C ARG A 51 10.53 -21.63 3.56
N GLY A 52 10.09 -20.39 3.77
CA GLY A 52 9.43 -19.58 2.75
C GLY A 52 7.94 -19.88 2.59
N VAL A 53 7.35 -20.73 3.44
CA VAL A 53 5.93 -21.10 3.34
C VAL A 53 5.09 -19.95 3.87
N SER A 54 4.18 -19.44 3.03
CA SER A 54 3.28 -18.36 3.37
C SER A 54 1.95 -18.87 3.92
N ARG A 55 1.50 -18.31 5.04
CA ARG A 55 0.18 -18.55 5.63
C ARG A 55 -0.54 -17.23 5.92
N ARG A 56 -1.87 -17.24 5.86
CA ARG A 56 -2.68 -16.09 6.27
C ARG A 56 -2.37 -15.72 7.72
N ILE A 57 -2.28 -14.42 8.00
CA ILE A 57 -2.18 -13.89 9.36
C ILE A 57 -3.53 -14.16 10.06
N PRO A 58 -3.57 -14.96 11.13
CA PRO A 58 -4.79 -15.16 11.90
C PRO A 58 -5.29 -13.85 12.52
N THR A 59 -6.61 -13.66 12.61
CA THR A 59 -7.21 -12.40 13.11
C THR A 59 -6.79 -12.05 14.53
N ASP A 60 -6.61 -13.07 15.39
CA ASP A 60 -6.14 -12.92 16.77
C ASP A 60 -4.65 -12.52 16.87
N GLN A 61 -3.88 -12.68 15.78
CA GLN A 61 -2.46 -12.31 15.71
C GLN A 61 -2.24 -10.94 15.06
N LEU A 62 -3.27 -10.31 14.46
CA LEU A 62 -3.14 -9.00 13.81
C LEU A 62 -2.55 -7.94 14.74
N ALA A 63 -3.02 -7.88 15.99
CA ALA A 63 -2.54 -6.92 16.97
C ALA A 63 -1.05 -7.10 17.31
N ALA A 64 -0.55 -8.34 17.29
CA ALA A 64 0.86 -8.63 17.55
C ALA A 64 1.78 -8.23 16.38
N HIS A 65 1.22 -8.10 15.17
CA HIS A 65 1.96 -7.77 13.95
C HIS A 65 1.70 -6.36 13.43
N SER A 66 0.87 -5.55 14.10
CA SER A 66 0.46 -4.23 13.61
C SER A 66 1.63 -3.32 13.24
N GLU A 67 2.62 -3.19 14.13
CA GLU A 67 3.81 -2.35 13.89
C GLU A 67 4.64 -2.84 12.69
N ALA A 68 4.77 -4.17 12.54
CA ALA A 68 5.47 -4.74 11.39
C ALA A 68 4.73 -4.50 10.08
N LEU A 69 3.39 -4.63 10.10
CA LEU A 69 2.52 -4.39 8.94
C LEU A 69 2.54 -2.92 8.52
N GLU A 70 2.45 -1.99 9.47
CA GLU A 70 2.54 -0.55 9.18
C GLU A 70 3.88 -0.18 8.55
N ARG A 71 4.99 -0.72 9.07
CA ARG A 71 6.32 -0.50 8.49
C ARG A 71 6.42 -1.01 7.06
N LEU A 72 5.88 -2.20 6.79
CA LEU A 72 5.86 -2.77 5.44
C LEU A 72 5.00 -1.95 4.47
N GLU A 73 3.84 -1.46 4.93
CA GLU A 73 2.98 -0.63 4.08
C GLU A 73 3.61 0.72 3.78
N LEU A 74 4.23 1.38 4.77
CA LEU A 74 4.97 2.62 4.53
C LEU A 74 6.10 2.42 3.50
N GLU A 75 6.81 1.30 3.57
CA GLU A 75 7.84 0.97 2.60
C GLU A 75 7.25 0.72 1.20
N ARG A 76 6.14 -0.01 1.10
CA ARG A 76 5.42 -0.23 -0.16
C ARG A 76 4.95 1.08 -0.77
N LEU A 77 4.37 1.96 0.05
CA LEU A 77 3.93 3.28 -0.37
C LEU A 77 5.10 4.09 -0.94
N ARG A 78 6.28 4.09 -0.28
CA ARG A 78 7.47 4.76 -0.80
C ARG A 78 7.91 4.22 -2.17
N GLN A 79 7.84 2.91 -2.37
CA GLN A 79 8.19 2.28 -3.64
C GLN A 79 7.29 2.73 -4.79
N ILE A 80 6.01 3.02 -4.52
CA ILE A 80 5.06 3.57 -5.50
C ILE A 80 5.08 5.11 -5.56
N GLY A 81 6.07 5.75 -4.91
CA GLY A 81 6.30 7.19 -4.99
C GLY A 81 5.65 8.03 -3.88
N TYR A 82 5.08 7.40 -2.84
CA TYR A 82 4.58 8.13 -1.67
C TYR A 82 5.73 8.67 -0.82
N SER A 83 5.80 9.97 -0.61
CA SER A 83 6.86 10.62 0.17
C SER A 83 6.58 10.72 1.67
N GLY A 84 5.44 10.26 2.17
CA GLY A 84 5.06 10.44 3.58
C GLY A 84 4.48 11.80 3.92
N GLU A 85 4.67 12.80 3.06
CA GLU A 85 4.15 14.15 3.23
C GLU A 85 3.24 14.55 2.07
N ALA A 86 2.13 15.21 2.38
CA ALA A 86 1.31 15.88 1.40
C ALA A 86 2.10 17.05 0.79
N ARG A 87 2.60 16.89 -0.44
CA ARG A 87 3.23 17.99 -1.16
C ARG A 87 2.21 19.10 -1.36
N LYS A 88 2.50 20.29 -0.84
CA LYS A 88 1.72 21.50 -1.14
C LYS A 88 1.73 21.76 -2.65
N PRO A 89 0.74 22.44 -3.24
CA PRO A 89 0.65 22.60 -4.69
C PRO A 89 1.93 23.13 -5.35
N TRP A 90 2.65 24.06 -4.71
CA TRP A 90 3.92 24.62 -5.21
C TRP A 90 5.13 23.68 -5.07
N GLN A 91 5.00 22.58 -4.34
CA GLN A 91 6.03 21.52 -4.20
C GLN A 91 5.80 20.36 -5.20
N GLN A 92 4.71 20.39 -5.97
CA GLN A 92 4.36 19.35 -6.93
C GLN A 92 4.96 19.65 -8.31
N GLN A 93 6.08 18.99 -8.64
CA GLN A 93 6.83 19.18 -9.88
C GLN A 93 5.95 19.12 -11.15
N ILE A 94 5.02 18.16 -11.22
CA ILE A 94 4.10 18.00 -12.36
C ILE A 94 3.25 19.26 -12.63
N ARG A 95 2.89 20.02 -11.58
CA ARG A 95 2.12 21.26 -11.74
C ARG A 95 2.98 22.41 -12.24
N LEU A 96 4.25 22.45 -11.82
CA LEU A 96 5.23 23.40 -12.33
C LEU A 96 5.51 23.14 -13.81
N GLU A 97 5.67 21.88 -14.21
CA GLU A 97 5.89 21.47 -15.61
C GLU A 97 4.70 21.77 -16.51
N ARG A 98 3.47 21.64 -16.00
CA ARG A 98 2.25 22.05 -16.72
C ARG A 98 2.08 23.57 -16.82
N GLY A 99 2.86 24.35 -16.07
CA GLY A 99 2.77 25.81 -16.02
C GLY A 99 1.59 26.33 -15.20
N ASP A 100 1.12 25.56 -14.21
CA ASP A 100 0.05 26.01 -13.30
C ASP A 100 0.49 27.30 -12.58
N ARG A 101 -0.37 28.33 -12.59
CA ARG A 101 -0.15 29.56 -11.82
C ARG A 101 -0.49 29.31 -10.35
N ILE A 102 0.48 28.83 -9.59
CA ILE A 102 0.34 28.53 -8.16
C ILE A 102 0.97 29.64 -7.34
N ALA A 103 0.19 30.28 -6.48
CA ALA A 103 0.72 31.23 -5.51
C ALA A 103 1.49 30.47 -4.42
N ARG A 104 2.78 30.79 -4.24
CA ARG A 104 3.56 30.35 -3.07
C ARG A 104 3.29 31.33 -1.92
N PRO A 105 2.87 30.88 -0.73
CA PRO A 105 2.78 31.74 0.45
C PRO A 105 4.16 32.31 0.82
N PRO A 106 4.23 33.45 1.51
CA PRO A 106 5.48 34.01 2.03
C PRO A 106 6.26 32.99 2.90
N ALA A 107 7.59 33.09 2.88
CA ALA A 107 8.55 32.06 3.33
C ALA A 107 8.51 31.67 4.83
N HIS A 108 7.59 32.20 5.64
CA HIS A 108 7.50 31.88 7.07
C HIS A 108 6.69 30.61 7.38
N ASP A 109 6.06 30.00 6.37
CA ASP A 109 5.20 28.81 6.51
C ASP A 109 5.86 27.49 6.05
N ASP A 110 7.18 27.47 5.83
CA ASP A 110 7.92 26.25 5.50
C ASP A 110 8.34 25.54 6.81
N PRO A 111 7.98 24.26 7.01
CA PRO A 111 8.45 23.50 8.17
C PRO A 111 9.98 23.32 8.09
N PRO A 112 10.68 23.25 9.23
CA PRO A 112 12.12 23.07 9.23
C PRO A 112 12.49 21.73 8.57
N GLY A 113 13.23 21.77 7.45
CA GLY A 113 13.77 20.58 6.78
C GLY A 113 13.49 20.45 5.28
N ALA A 114 12.68 21.33 4.67
CA ALA A 114 12.48 21.34 3.22
C ALA A 114 13.64 22.05 2.48
N GLN A 115 14.79 21.38 2.37
CA GLN A 115 15.89 21.77 1.47
C GLN A 115 16.12 20.71 0.41
#